data_AF-A0A354P732-F1
#
_entry.id   AF-A0A354P732-F1
#
_cell.length_a   1.000
_cell.length_b   1.000
_cell.length_c   1.000
_cell.angle_alpha   90.00
_cell.angle_beta   90.00
_cell.angle_gamma   90.00
#
_symmetry.space_group_name_H-M   'P 1'
#
loop_
_entity.id
_entity.type
_entity.pdbx_description
1 polymer ?
#
loop_
_entity_poly.entity_id
_entity_poly.type
_entity_poly.pdbx_seq_one_letter_code
_entity_poly.pdbx_strand_id
1 'polypeptide(L)'
;MIMNKTKLFCSVIRPVAMLLMFVGFATTPADSHADSLSRLLKRAARVADDIPLNQTDDALAKLKKLPNFRASDEAMTAAGEAALKNSDDIRAAAIMIDGAKRIDAAISDLAIRSDLIRRGGGDAIAAAGVRVGAADELLYLDRYLARTDFQLADGFRRPIMADFAAVAADDAHWTFWQRYVAPNKKLWAGGTALAVYLVAPEMWHDGAGNLTEKGLELAGDLGGELLGGAIRGLRQGGENFGGKVAAEIPPLGSTSFVGWIGMIAIVAVLTILTLAALRRRVVEMFKRLVLGKSSNQTEADSF
;
A
#
# COMPACT_ATOMS: atom_id res chain seq x y z
N MET A 1 56.42 8.80 -10.57
CA MET A 1 55.48 7.81 -10.00
C MET A 1 54.34 8.57 -9.35
N ILE A 2 53.28 8.86 -10.11
CA ILE A 2 52.17 9.72 -9.69
C ILE A 2 51.11 8.81 -9.05
N MET A 3 51.05 8.83 -7.73
CA MET A 3 50.11 8.00 -6.97
C MET A 3 48.71 8.61 -7.07
N ASN A 4 47.77 7.80 -7.56
CA ASN A 4 46.42 8.22 -7.93
C ASN A 4 45.61 8.66 -6.69
N LYS A 5 45.28 9.96 -6.60
CA LYS A 5 44.64 10.61 -5.43
C LYS A 5 43.31 9.97 -5.01
N THR A 6 42.65 9.25 -5.91
CA THR A 6 41.41 8.50 -5.65
C THR A 6 41.59 7.31 -4.71
N LYS A 7 42.77 6.67 -4.67
CA LYS A 7 43.02 5.55 -3.74
C LYS A 7 43.28 6.02 -2.31
N LEU A 8 43.81 7.23 -2.13
CA LEU A 8 44.04 7.80 -0.80
C LEU A 8 42.71 8.20 -0.13
N PHE A 9 41.75 8.71 -0.90
CA PHE A 9 40.46 9.17 -0.39
C PHE A 9 39.57 8.01 0.10
N CYS A 10 39.57 6.87 -0.61
CA CYS A 10 38.80 5.69 -0.20
C CYS A 10 39.37 4.96 1.03
N SER A 11 40.65 5.14 1.35
CA SER A 11 41.29 4.48 2.49
C SER A 11 41.01 5.18 3.83
N VAL A 12 40.65 6.46 3.81
CA VAL A 12 40.40 7.25 5.04
C VAL A 12 38.91 7.31 5.38
N ILE A 13 38.02 7.26 4.38
CA ILE A 13 36.57 7.34 4.61
C ILE A 13 36.00 6.05 5.23
N ARG A 14 36.53 4.87 4.87
CA ARG A 14 36.06 3.59 5.42
C ARG A 14 36.22 3.45 6.93
N PRO A 15 37.38 3.74 7.55
CA PRO A 15 37.50 3.64 9.00
C PRO A 15 36.66 4.68 9.75
N VAL A 16 36.45 5.88 9.19
CA VAL A 16 35.60 6.92 9.82
C VAL A 16 34.12 6.54 9.78
N ALA A 17 33.65 5.94 8.68
CA ALA A 17 32.28 5.42 8.59
C ALA A 17 32.05 4.22 9.53
N MET A 18 33.05 3.34 9.70
CA MET A 18 32.99 2.25 10.69
C MET A 18 33.00 2.76 12.13
N LEU A 19 33.79 3.80 12.43
CA LEU A 19 33.83 4.43 13.74
C LEU A 19 32.48 5.11 14.08
N LEU A 20 31.84 5.75 13.11
CA LEU A 20 30.52 6.37 13.29
C LEU A 20 29.40 5.35 13.47
N MET A 21 29.50 4.14 12.90
CA MET A 21 28.56 3.06 13.18
C MET A 21 28.76 2.45 14.58
N PHE A 22 29.97 2.47 15.13
CA PHE A 22 30.25 1.92 16.46
C PHE A 22 29.90 2.86 17.61
N VAL A 23 29.94 4.18 17.40
CA VAL A 23 29.61 5.18 18.45
C VAL A 23 28.09 5.28 18.70
N GLY A 24 27.25 4.73 17.82
CA GLY A 24 25.79 4.65 18.01
C GLY A 24 25.29 3.56 18.95
N PHE A 25 26.18 2.68 19.46
CA PHE A 25 25.81 1.52 20.28
C PHE A 25 26.31 1.58 21.73
N ALA A 26 26.61 2.77 22.24
CA ALA A 26 26.86 2.98 23.67
C ALA A 26 25.53 3.22 24.41
N THR A 27 25.00 2.12 24.95
CA THR A 27 24.01 2.00 26.04
C THR A 27 23.61 3.31 26.75
N THR A 28 22.43 3.82 26.42
CA THR A 28 21.63 4.59 27.39
C THR A 28 20.66 3.62 28.07
N PRO A 29 20.54 3.63 29.40
CA PRO A 29 19.66 2.71 30.11
C PRO A 29 18.19 2.99 29.73
N ALA A 30 17.57 1.99 29.10
CA ALA A 30 16.22 2.02 28.54
C ALA A 30 15.11 2.33 29.57
N ASP A 31 15.41 2.24 30.86
CA ASP A 31 14.43 2.39 31.92
C ASP A 31 14.03 3.86 32.20
N SER A 32 14.86 4.84 31.82
CA SER A 32 14.60 6.26 32.13
C SER A 32 13.57 6.93 31.19
N HIS A 33 13.45 6.44 29.96
CA HIS A 33 12.53 7.00 28.95
C HIS A 33 11.12 6.37 29.02
N ALA A 34 11.02 5.09 29.37
CA ALA A 34 9.72 4.43 29.56
C ALA A 34 8.93 5.05 30.73
N ASP A 35 9.63 5.42 31.80
CA ASP A 35 9.03 5.94 33.02
C ASP A 35 8.56 7.40 32.87
N SER A 36 9.31 8.22 32.12
CA SER A 36 8.94 9.60 31.82
C SER A 36 7.77 9.69 30.83
N LEU A 37 7.75 8.81 29.81
CA LEU A 37 6.62 8.70 28.88
C LEU A 37 5.36 8.15 29.56
N SER A 38 5.49 7.13 30.42
CA SER A 38 4.40 6.56 31.20
C SER A 38 3.77 7.59 32.16
N ARG A 39 4.59 8.43 32.80
CA ARG A 39 4.10 9.52 33.67
C ARG A 39 3.40 10.63 32.87
N LEU A 40 3.89 10.97 31.68
CA LEU A 40 3.24 11.92 30.77
C LEU A 40 1.89 11.39 30.26
N LEU A 41 1.85 10.12 29.82
CA LEU A 41 0.62 9.47 29.35
C LEU A 41 -0.41 9.30 30.48
N LYS A 42 0.01 8.96 31.69
CA LYS A 42 -0.91 8.89 32.86
C LYS A 42 -1.43 10.27 33.29
N ARG A 43 -0.63 11.33 33.14
CA ARG A 43 -1.11 12.71 33.39
C ARG A 43 -2.06 13.18 32.29
N ALA A 44 -1.77 12.87 31.03
CA ALA A 44 -2.64 13.20 29.90
C ALA A 44 -3.97 12.44 29.97
N ALA A 45 -3.96 11.17 30.35
CA ALA A 45 -5.17 10.36 30.54
C ALA A 45 -6.06 10.89 31.69
N ARG A 46 -5.47 11.30 32.82
CA ARG A 46 -6.25 11.94 33.91
C ARG A 46 -6.88 13.26 33.49
N VAL A 47 -6.20 14.06 32.67
CA VAL A 47 -6.74 15.32 32.16
C VAL A 47 -7.87 15.10 31.15
N ALA A 48 -7.84 13.96 30.43
CA ALA A 48 -8.89 13.61 29.47
C ALA A 48 -10.16 13.04 30.13
N ASP A 49 -10.02 12.26 31.22
CA ASP A 49 -11.16 11.62 31.89
C ASP A 49 -11.95 12.58 32.81
N ASP A 50 -11.35 13.68 33.27
CA ASP A 50 -11.98 14.64 34.18
C ASP A 50 -12.78 15.76 33.47
N ILE A 51 -12.99 15.68 32.15
CA ILE A 51 -13.77 16.67 31.39
C ILE A 51 -15.11 16.06 30.96
N PRO A 52 -16.20 16.28 31.73
CA PRO A 52 -17.52 15.87 31.30
C PRO A 52 -17.89 16.60 29.99
N LEU A 53 -18.13 15.85 28.90
CA LEU A 53 -18.37 16.36 27.53
C LEU A 53 -19.56 17.33 27.42
N ASN A 54 -20.50 17.25 28.35
CA ASN A 54 -21.62 18.19 28.47
C ASN A 54 -21.23 19.53 29.11
N GLN A 55 -20.07 19.63 29.78
CA GLN A 55 -19.53 20.89 30.30
C GLN A 55 -18.62 21.59 29.29
N THR A 56 -18.07 20.91 28.29
CA THR A 56 -17.26 21.54 27.24
C THR A 56 -18.07 22.49 26.36
N ASP A 57 -19.29 22.12 25.98
CA ASP A 57 -20.17 22.99 25.19
C ASP A 57 -20.67 24.19 26.00
N ASP A 58 -20.98 23.99 27.28
CA ASP A 58 -21.36 25.05 28.22
C ASP A 58 -20.18 25.97 28.59
N ALA A 59 -18.97 25.42 28.72
CA ALA A 59 -17.75 26.18 28.92
C ALA A 59 -17.40 26.99 27.68
N LEU A 60 -17.58 26.43 26.48
CA LEU A 60 -17.41 27.14 25.20
C LEU A 60 -18.48 28.23 25.03
N ALA A 61 -19.72 27.97 25.43
CA ALA A 61 -20.81 28.95 25.41
C ALA A 61 -20.61 30.07 26.46
N LYS A 62 -20.02 29.76 27.62
CA LYS A 62 -19.63 30.76 28.65
C LYS A 62 -18.40 31.55 28.19
N LEU A 63 -17.41 30.91 27.58
CA LEU A 63 -16.25 31.57 26.97
C LEU A 63 -16.68 32.56 25.89
N LYS A 64 -17.58 32.17 24.97
CA LYS A 64 -18.16 33.06 23.95
C LYS A 64 -18.91 34.27 24.51
N LYS A 65 -19.40 34.19 25.76
CA LYS A 65 -20.08 35.29 26.45
C LYS A 65 -19.13 36.18 27.26
N LEU A 66 -17.88 35.78 27.46
CA LEU A 66 -16.90 36.63 28.15
C LEU A 66 -16.54 37.81 27.24
N PRO A 67 -16.54 39.05 27.76
CA PRO A 67 -16.24 40.25 26.97
C PRO A 67 -14.86 40.19 26.31
N ASN A 68 -13.91 39.48 26.92
CA ASN A 68 -12.56 39.29 26.39
C ASN A 68 -12.49 38.29 25.23
N PHE A 69 -13.48 37.39 25.09
CA PHE A 69 -13.51 36.42 24.00
C PHE A 69 -14.02 37.05 22.72
N ARG A 70 -15.02 37.95 22.80
CA ARG A 70 -15.38 38.82 21.67
C ARG A 70 -14.23 39.72 21.26
N ALA A 71 -13.52 40.31 22.22
CA ALA A 71 -12.31 41.07 21.93
C ALA A 71 -11.20 40.20 21.31
N SER A 72 -11.08 38.93 21.71
CA SER A 72 -10.12 37.98 21.11
C SER A 72 -10.53 37.52 19.71
N ASP A 73 -11.82 37.36 19.45
CA ASP A 73 -12.38 36.95 18.16
C ASP A 73 -12.33 38.12 17.17
N GLU A 74 -12.68 39.33 17.62
CA GLU A 74 -12.45 40.58 16.89
C GLU A 74 -10.95 40.85 16.70
N ALA A 75 -10.08 40.53 17.67
CA ALA A 75 -8.64 40.64 17.51
C ALA A 75 -8.06 39.58 16.56
N MET A 76 -8.58 38.34 16.53
CA MET A 76 -8.17 37.33 15.54
C MET A 76 -8.70 37.67 14.15
N THR A 77 -9.91 38.25 14.05
CA THR A 77 -10.49 38.68 12.78
C THR A 77 -9.79 39.94 12.25
N ALA A 78 -9.49 40.91 13.12
CA ALA A 78 -8.72 42.11 12.79
C ALA A 78 -7.23 41.78 12.53
N ALA A 79 -6.65 40.81 13.24
CA ALA A 79 -5.32 40.27 12.92
C ALA A 79 -5.35 39.50 11.60
N GLY A 80 -6.46 38.82 11.28
CA GLY A 80 -6.70 38.19 9.98
C GLY A 80 -6.80 39.23 8.85
N GLU A 81 -7.54 40.33 9.05
CA GLU A 81 -7.67 41.44 8.09
C GLU A 81 -6.39 42.28 7.96
N ALA A 82 -5.65 42.47 9.05
CA ALA A 82 -4.36 43.15 9.04
C ALA A 82 -3.27 42.27 8.40
N ALA A 83 -3.28 40.96 8.67
CA ALA A 83 -2.46 39.99 7.96
C ALA A 83 -2.82 40.00 6.47
N LEU A 84 -4.11 40.06 6.12
CA LEU A 84 -4.58 40.17 4.72
C LEU A 84 -4.04 41.39 3.96
N LYS A 85 -3.55 42.44 4.65
CA LYS A 85 -2.91 43.61 4.05
C LYS A 85 -1.40 43.48 3.85
N ASN A 86 -0.72 42.57 4.55
CA ASN A 86 0.70 42.26 4.36
C ASN A 86 0.83 40.86 3.75
N SER A 87 1.05 40.78 2.43
CA SER A 87 1.10 39.50 1.69
C SER A 87 2.07 38.47 2.28
N ASP A 88 3.12 38.93 2.95
CA ASP A 88 4.15 38.08 3.55
C ASP A 88 3.68 37.45 4.88
N ASP A 89 2.86 38.16 5.65
CA ASP A 89 2.31 37.66 6.93
C ASP A 89 1.20 36.62 6.68
N ILE A 90 0.37 36.81 5.65
CA ILE A 90 -0.61 35.78 5.20
C ILE A 90 0.13 34.52 4.78
N ARG A 91 1.22 34.67 4.02
CA ARG A 91 1.98 33.55 3.50
C ARG A 91 2.65 32.78 4.65
N ALA A 92 3.21 33.49 5.62
CA ALA A 92 3.75 32.90 6.83
C ALA A 92 2.66 32.16 7.63
N ALA A 93 1.50 32.80 7.85
CA ALA A 93 0.38 32.18 8.56
C ALA A 93 -0.16 30.93 7.83
N ALA A 94 -0.27 30.98 6.50
CA ALA A 94 -0.70 29.83 5.69
C ALA A 94 0.31 28.67 5.77
N ILE A 95 1.62 28.96 5.75
CA ILE A 95 2.67 27.94 5.94
C ILE A 95 2.60 27.34 7.35
N MET A 96 2.38 28.16 8.38
CA MET A 96 2.22 27.67 9.76
C MET A 96 0.97 26.80 9.92
N ILE A 97 -0.16 27.20 9.34
CA ILE A 97 -1.40 26.40 9.35
C ILE A 97 -1.20 25.08 8.60
N ASP A 98 -0.54 25.09 7.44
CA ASP A 98 -0.21 23.86 6.70
C ASP A 98 0.75 22.97 7.50
N GLY A 99 1.76 23.56 8.14
CA GLY A 99 2.68 22.88 9.05
C GLY A 99 1.97 22.22 10.23
N ALA A 100 1.05 22.94 10.87
CA ALA A 100 0.25 22.40 11.97
C ALA A 100 -0.62 21.22 11.54
N LYS A 101 -1.27 21.30 10.35
CA LYS A 101 -2.05 20.19 9.79
C LYS A 101 -1.19 18.95 9.50
N ARG A 102 0.04 19.14 9.00
CA ARG A 102 0.98 18.02 8.77
C ARG A 102 1.45 17.38 10.07
N ILE A 103 1.71 18.19 11.11
CA ILE A 103 2.08 17.69 12.43
C ILE A 103 0.93 16.89 13.04
N ASP A 104 -0.30 17.40 12.98
CA ASP A 104 -1.48 16.71 13.50
C ASP A 104 -1.71 15.35 12.80
N ALA A 105 -1.58 15.32 11.47
CA ALA A 105 -1.62 14.09 10.70
C ALA A 105 -0.50 13.10 11.09
N ALA A 106 0.72 13.59 11.32
CA ALA A 106 1.85 12.77 11.74
C ALA A 106 1.69 12.21 13.16
N ILE A 107 1.15 13.00 14.10
CA ILE A 107 0.86 12.56 15.47
C ILE A 107 -0.22 11.49 15.45
N SER A 108 -1.28 11.70 14.67
CA SER A 108 -2.37 10.72 14.51
C SER A 108 -1.86 9.42 13.91
N ASP A 109 -1.02 9.49 12.87
CA ASP A 109 -0.39 8.31 12.26
C ASP A 109 0.52 7.58 13.26
N LEU A 110 1.34 8.32 14.03
CA LEU A 110 2.20 7.75 15.06
C LEU A 110 1.41 7.06 16.17
N ALA A 111 0.29 7.65 16.61
CA ALA A 111 -0.58 7.05 17.63
C ALA A 111 -1.18 5.72 17.15
N ILE A 112 -1.68 5.67 15.90
CA ILE A 112 -2.23 4.44 15.35
C ILE A 112 -1.12 3.39 15.16
N ARG A 113 0.05 3.79 14.65
CA ARG A 113 1.20 2.88 14.54
C ARG A 113 1.66 2.38 15.90
N SER A 114 1.70 3.22 16.93
CA SER A 114 2.04 2.81 18.29
C SER A 114 1.05 1.80 18.87
N ASP A 115 -0.24 1.98 18.62
CA ASP A 115 -1.25 1.01 19.06
C ASP A 115 -1.20 -0.30 18.26
N LEU A 116 -0.91 -0.24 16.96
CA LEU A 116 -0.61 -1.44 16.16
C LEU A 116 0.58 -2.21 16.70
N ILE A 117 1.65 -1.52 17.09
CA ILE A 117 2.83 -2.12 17.71
C ILE A 117 2.44 -2.81 19.03
N ARG A 118 1.62 -2.15 19.84
CA ARG A 118 1.14 -2.69 21.11
C ARG A 118 0.29 -3.95 20.92
N ARG A 119 -0.53 -4.02 19.86
CA ARG A 119 -1.44 -5.14 19.58
C ARG A 119 -0.79 -6.27 18.78
N GLY A 120 0.05 -5.95 17.81
CA GLY A 120 0.74 -6.90 16.93
C GLY A 120 2.10 -7.36 17.45
N GLY A 121 2.62 -6.74 18.51
CA GLY A 121 3.91 -7.08 19.11
C GLY A 121 5.11 -6.75 18.22
N GLY A 122 6.26 -7.35 18.55
CA GLY A 122 7.52 -7.14 17.82
C GLY A 122 7.46 -7.63 16.37
N ASP A 123 6.68 -8.67 16.08
CA ASP A 123 6.60 -9.26 14.74
C ASP A 123 5.92 -8.34 13.74
N ALA A 124 4.87 -7.60 14.16
CA ALA A 124 4.24 -6.61 13.31
C ALA A 124 5.18 -5.44 12.99
N ILE A 125 6.03 -5.02 13.94
CA ILE A 125 7.07 -4.02 13.70
C ILE A 125 8.09 -4.55 12.70
N ALA A 126 8.57 -5.77 12.91
CA ALA A 126 9.57 -6.39 12.05
C ALA A 126 9.05 -6.49 10.61
N ALA A 127 7.83 -7.00 10.43
CA ALA A 127 7.15 -7.06 9.14
C ALA A 127 7.02 -5.67 8.48
N ALA A 128 6.57 -4.66 9.25
CA ALA A 128 6.43 -3.29 8.77
C ALA A 128 7.78 -2.66 8.37
N GLY A 129 8.87 -3.02 9.05
CA GLY A 129 10.21 -2.50 8.79
C GLY A 129 10.94 -3.19 7.63
N VAL A 130 10.64 -4.47 7.38
CA VAL A 130 11.29 -5.27 6.33
C VAL A 130 10.77 -4.91 4.94
N ARG A 131 9.50 -4.52 4.80
CA ARG A 131 8.85 -4.29 3.50
C ARG A 131 8.31 -2.88 3.36
N VAL A 132 8.64 -2.24 2.25
CA VAL A 132 8.02 -0.97 1.85
C VAL A 132 6.51 -1.18 1.68
N GLY A 133 5.72 -0.38 2.38
CA GLY A 133 4.25 -0.41 2.32
C GLY A 133 3.57 -1.38 3.30
N ALA A 134 4.30 -2.29 3.96
CA ALA A 134 3.67 -3.24 4.91
C ALA A 134 3.01 -2.55 6.10
N ALA A 135 3.55 -1.42 6.56
CA ALA A 135 2.92 -0.63 7.62
C ALA A 135 1.52 -0.12 7.22
N ASP A 136 1.37 0.33 5.97
CA ASP A 136 0.10 0.85 5.47
C ASP A 136 -0.91 -0.28 5.23
N GLU A 137 -0.43 -1.47 4.83
CA GLU A 137 -1.24 -2.69 4.73
C GLU A 137 -1.70 -3.19 6.11
N LEU A 138 -0.84 -3.14 7.13
CA LEU A 138 -1.19 -3.45 8.52
C LEU A 138 -2.29 -2.53 9.03
N LEU A 139 -2.15 -1.22 8.82
CA LEU A 139 -3.16 -0.22 9.18
C LEU A 139 -4.49 -0.49 8.48
N TYR A 140 -4.44 -0.85 7.19
CA TYR A 140 -5.61 -1.21 6.43
C TYR A 140 -6.30 -2.45 7.02
N LEU A 141 -5.53 -3.51 7.28
CA LEU A 141 -6.03 -4.76 7.81
C LEU A 141 -6.62 -4.57 9.21
N ASP A 142 -6.02 -3.76 10.07
CA ASP A 142 -6.55 -3.47 11.41
C ASP A 142 -7.92 -2.80 11.37
N ARG A 143 -8.04 -1.74 10.57
CA ARG A 143 -9.32 -1.06 10.37
C ARG A 143 -10.36 -1.99 9.77
N TYR A 144 -9.94 -2.90 8.90
CA TYR A 144 -10.80 -3.91 8.32
C TYR A 144 -11.30 -4.89 9.39
N LEU A 145 -10.39 -5.55 10.12
CA LEU A 145 -10.72 -6.52 11.16
C LEU A 145 -11.57 -5.91 12.29
N ALA A 146 -11.41 -4.62 12.58
CA ALA A 146 -12.21 -3.91 13.57
C ALA A 146 -13.67 -3.65 13.10
N ARG A 147 -13.90 -3.51 11.79
CA ARG A 147 -15.22 -3.13 11.23
C ARG A 147 -16.12 -4.29 10.89
N THR A 148 -15.56 -5.49 10.76
CA THR A 148 -16.28 -6.61 10.17
C THR A 148 -16.46 -7.72 11.19
N ASP A 149 -17.72 -8.10 11.40
CA ASP A 149 -18.12 -9.24 12.21
C ASP A 149 -18.06 -10.50 11.34
N PHE A 150 -16.85 -10.89 10.94
CA PHE A 150 -16.67 -12.05 10.07
C PHE A 150 -17.03 -13.33 10.82
N GLN A 151 -18.11 -13.98 10.39
CA GLN A 151 -18.31 -15.39 10.64
C GLN A 151 -17.40 -16.16 9.69
N LEU A 152 -16.32 -16.70 10.26
CA LEU A 152 -15.47 -17.63 9.54
C LEU A 152 -16.18 -18.97 9.39
N ALA A 153 -15.84 -19.69 8.32
CA ALA A 153 -16.29 -21.07 8.16
C ALA A 153 -15.81 -21.91 9.35
N ASP A 154 -16.59 -22.93 9.71
CA ASP A 154 -16.29 -23.82 10.82
C ASP A 154 -14.85 -24.36 10.73
N GLY A 155 -14.10 -24.21 11.83
CA GLY A 155 -12.71 -24.65 11.94
C GLY A 155 -11.65 -23.57 11.67
N PHE A 156 -12.01 -22.39 11.16
CA PHE A 156 -11.07 -21.29 10.99
C PHE A 156 -11.13 -20.32 12.19
N ARG A 157 -9.95 -19.96 12.71
CA ARG A 157 -9.84 -18.92 13.76
C ARG A 157 -9.82 -17.53 13.16
N ARG A 158 -10.28 -16.53 13.92
CA ARG A 158 -10.20 -15.11 13.54
C ARG A 158 -8.74 -14.74 13.20
N PRO A 159 -8.48 -14.15 12.03
CA PRO A 159 -7.15 -13.66 11.71
C PRO A 159 -6.74 -12.56 12.69
N ILE A 160 -5.48 -12.57 13.10
CA ILE A 160 -4.86 -11.60 13.99
C ILE A 160 -3.68 -10.93 13.28
N MET A 161 -3.16 -9.85 13.86
CA MET A 161 -2.02 -9.11 13.27
C MET A 161 -0.78 -10.00 13.04
N ALA A 162 -0.56 -10.99 13.89
CA ALA A 162 0.55 -11.93 13.74
C ALA A 162 0.47 -12.74 12.43
N ASP A 163 -0.74 -13.03 11.94
CA ASP A 163 -0.93 -13.78 10.70
C ASP A 163 -0.46 -12.97 9.49
N PHE A 164 -0.75 -11.67 9.49
CA PHE A 164 -0.23 -10.76 8.48
C PHE A 164 1.29 -10.61 8.59
N ALA A 165 1.83 -10.53 9.81
CA ALA A 165 3.28 -10.43 10.00
C ALA A 165 4.00 -11.63 9.38
N ALA A 166 3.45 -12.84 9.52
CA ALA A 166 3.96 -14.04 8.88
C ALA A 166 3.92 -13.95 7.33
N VAL A 167 2.83 -13.43 6.75
CA VAL A 167 2.69 -13.19 5.31
C VAL A 167 3.69 -12.15 4.80
N ALA A 168 3.93 -11.07 5.55
CA ALA A 168 4.85 -10.01 5.15
C ALA A 168 6.34 -10.40 5.29
N ALA A 169 6.64 -11.33 6.19
CA ALA A 169 8.00 -11.85 6.39
C ALA A 169 8.47 -12.71 5.21
N ASP A 170 7.58 -13.54 4.64
CA ASP A 170 7.92 -14.44 3.54
C ASP A 170 7.85 -13.76 2.15
N ASP A 171 8.85 -14.01 1.30
CA ASP A 171 8.96 -13.40 -0.04
C ASP A 171 7.82 -13.84 -0.99
N ALA A 172 7.45 -15.12 -0.97
CA ALA A 172 6.42 -15.65 -1.85
C ALA A 172 5.04 -15.12 -1.44
N HIS A 173 4.77 -15.10 -0.13
CA HIS A 173 3.54 -14.56 0.46
C HIS A 173 3.42 -13.07 0.16
N TRP A 174 4.49 -12.30 0.35
CA TRP A 174 4.49 -10.87 0.07
C TRP A 174 4.31 -10.57 -1.43
N THR A 175 4.95 -11.37 -2.29
CA THR A 175 4.77 -11.26 -3.75
C THR A 175 3.32 -11.50 -4.15
N PHE A 176 2.69 -12.52 -3.58
CA PHE A 176 1.27 -12.79 -3.78
C PHE A 176 0.40 -11.63 -3.30
N TRP A 177 0.66 -11.12 -2.09
CA TRP A 177 -0.05 -9.99 -1.52
C TRP A 177 -0.01 -8.78 -2.45
N GLN A 178 1.18 -8.39 -2.90
CA GLN A 178 1.38 -7.23 -3.77
C GLN A 178 0.75 -7.43 -5.15
N ARG A 179 0.74 -8.65 -5.67
CA ARG A 179 0.21 -8.94 -7.01
C ARG A 179 -1.31 -9.04 -7.04
N TYR A 180 -1.92 -9.67 -6.04
CA TYR A 180 -3.34 -10.04 -6.08
C TYR A 180 -4.19 -9.36 -5.01
N VAL A 181 -3.66 -9.15 -3.80
CA VAL A 181 -4.44 -8.60 -2.67
C VAL A 181 -4.42 -7.08 -2.69
N ALA A 182 -3.23 -6.46 -2.65
CA ALA A 182 -3.06 -5.02 -2.54
C ALA A 182 -3.72 -4.20 -3.67
N PRO A 183 -3.70 -4.63 -4.95
CA PRO A 183 -4.39 -3.90 -6.02
C PRO A 183 -5.91 -4.03 -5.94
N ASN A 184 -6.39 -5.14 -5.35
CA ASN A 184 -7.80 -5.51 -5.33
C ASN A 184 -8.39 -5.45 -3.91
N LYS A 185 -7.83 -4.60 -3.04
CA LYS A 185 -8.20 -4.52 -1.62
C LYS A 185 -9.70 -4.47 -1.38
N LYS A 186 -10.48 -3.78 -2.20
CA LYS A 186 -11.94 -3.71 -2.04
C LYS A 186 -12.65 -5.06 -2.23
N LEU A 187 -12.14 -5.91 -3.12
CA LEU A 187 -12.69 -7.25 -3.35
C LEU A 187 -12.29 -8.20 -2.22
N TRP A 188 -11.05 -8.09 -1.75
CA TRP A 188 -10.54 -8.88 -0.63
C TRP A 188 -11.11 -8.45 0.72
N ALA A 189 -11.30 -7.14 0.91
CA ALA A 189 -11.89 -6.54 2.08
C ALA A 189 -13.43 -6.58 2.08
N GLY A 190 -14.05 -7.32 1.15
CA GLY A 190 -15.43 -7.73 1.29
C GLY A 190 -15.57 -9.19 1.75
N GLY A 191 -14.47 -9.94 1.81
CA GLY A 191 -14.53 -11.39 1.68
C GLY A 191 -13.87 -12.18 2.80
N THR A 192 -14.54 -13.27 3.17
CA THR A 192 -13.99 -14.44 3.87
C THR A 192 -12.67 -14.92 3.25
N ALA A 193 -12.47 -14.70 1.94
CA ALA A 193 -11.25 -15.03 1.21
C ALA A 193 -9.97 -14.41 1.83
N LEU A 194 -9.99 -13.13 2.23
CA LEU A 194 -8.80 -12.51 2.83
C LEU A 194 -8.48 -13.13 4.19
N ALA A 195 -9.52 -13.42 4.98
CA ALA A 195 -9.35 -14.03 6.28
C ALA A 195 -8.83 -15.47 6.16
N VAL A 196 -9.37 -16.26 5.22
CA VAL A 196 -8.89 -17.62 4.93
C VAL A 196 -7.45 -17.58 4.39
N TYR A 197 -7.13 -16.61 3.53
CA TYR A 197 -5.76 -16.43 3.03
C TYR A 197 -4.76 -16.17 4.16
N LEU A 198 -5.09 -15.27 5.09
CA LEU A 198 -4.19 -14.96 6.21
C LEU A 198 -3.98 -16.16 7.14
N VAL A 199 -4.98 -17.05 7.27
CA VAL A 199 -4.89 -18.23 8.14
C VAL A 199 -4.17 -19.41 7.46
N ALA A 200 -4.29 -19.55 6.15
CA ALA A 200 -3.76 -20.68 5.38
C ALA A 200 -3.24 -20.24 3.99
N PRO A 201 -2.18 -19.41 3.93
CA PRO A 201 -1.69 -18.80 2.70
C PRO A 201 -1.21 -19.82 1.65
N GLU A 202 -0.68 -20.95 2.10
CA GLU A 202 -0.19 -22.06 1.26
C GLU A 202 -1.27 -22.71 0.40
N MET A 203 -2.55 -22.55 0.75
CA MET A 203 -3.65 -23.02 -0.11
C MET A 203 -3.86 -22.12 -1.32
N TRP A 204 -3.43 -20.86 -1.26
CA TRP A 204 -3.74 -19.84 -2.27
C TRP A 204 -2.65 -19.66 -3.29
N HIS A 205 -1.38 -19.83 -2.90
CA HIS A 205 -0.26 -19.65 -3.82
C HIS A 205 0.81 -20.73 -3.74
N ASP A 206 1.55 -20.88 -4.83
CA ASP A 206 2.74 -21.72 -4.89
C ASP A 206 3.94 -21.03 -4.21
N GLY A 207 5.10 -21.70 -4.19
CA GLY A 207 6.35 -21.15 -3.64
C GLY A 207 6.91 -19.95 -4.42
N ALA A 208 6.32 -19.58 -5.56
CA ALA A 208 6.67 -18.40 -6.34
C ALA A 208 5.64 -17.26 -6.17
N GLY A 209 4.62 -17.45 -5.31
CA GLY A 209 3.57 -16.47 -5.06
C GLY A 209 2.56 -16.37 -6.21
N ASN A 210 2.44 -17.37 -7.07
CA ASN A 210 1.37 -17.44 -8.08
C ASN A 210 0.15 -18.17 -7.54
N LEU A 211 -1.05 -17.77 -7.98
CA LEU A 211 -2.28 -18.45 -7.57
C LEU A 211 -2.25 -19.95 -7.92
N THR A 212 -2.57 -20.80 -6.96
CA THR A 212 -2.78 -22.23 -7.21
C THR A 212 -4.17 -22.49 -7.78
N GLU A 213 -4.37 -23.66 -8.39
CA GLU A 213 -5.69 -24.10 -8.83
C GLU A 213 -6.68 -24.20 -7.67
N LYS A 214 -6.21 -24.73 -6.52
CA LYS A 214 -7.01 -24.80 -5.29
C LYS A 214 -7.38 -23.41 -4.75
N GLY A 215 -6.46 -22.45 -4.83
CA GLY A 215 -6.71 -21.06 -4.47
C GLY A 215 -7.77 -20.42 -5.36
N LEU A 216 -7.76 -20.73 -6.67
CA LEU A 216 -8.79 -20.28 -7.61
C LEU A 216 -10.16 -20.92 -7.31
N GLU A 217 -10.17 -22.22 -7.00
CA GLU A 217 -11.38 -22.95 -6.60
C GLU A 217 -11.97 -22.36 -5.32
N LEU A 218 -11.16 -22.21 -4.26
CA LEU A 218 -11.58 -21.58 -3.00
C LEU A 218 -12.05 -20.13 -3.20
N ALA A 219 -11.37 -19.34 -4.04
CA ALA A 219 -11.82 -17.99 -4.39
C ALA A 219 -13.17 -18.01 -5.11
N GLY A 220 -13.39 -19.01 -5.97
CA GLY A 220 -14.64 -19.24 -6.68
C GLY A 220 -15.77 -19.66 -5.74
N ASP A 221 -15.49 -20.53 -4.78
CA ASP A 221 -16.49 -21.03 -3.82
C ASP A 221 -16.84 -19.96 -2.78
N LEU A 222 -15.84 -19.27 -2.22
CA LEU A 222 -16.02 -18.17 -1.27
C LEU A 222 -16.57 -16.90 -1.95
N GLY A 223 -16.35 -16.76 -3.26
CA GLY A 223 -16.69 -15.59 -4.06
C GLY A 223 -17.74 -15.85 -5.13
N GLY A 224 -18.52 -16.92 -5.02
CA GLY A 224 -19.39 -17.48 -6.05
C GLY A 224 -20.38 -16.52 -6.71
N GLU A 225 -20.71 -15.40 -6.07
CA GLU A 225 -21.59 -14.38 -6.65
C GLU A 225 -20.87 -13.12 -7.18
N LEU A 226 -19.66 -12.80 -6.73
CA LEU A 226 -18.98 -11.53 -7.06
C LEU A 226 -17.63 -11.68 -7.78
N LEU A 227 -16.84 -12.72 -7.46
CA LEU A 227 -15.52 -12.96 -8.03
C LEU A 227 -15.52 -14.04 -9.11
N GLY A 228 -16.45 -15.00 -9.02
CA GLY A 228 -16.60 -16.06 -10.01
C GLY A 228 -16.82 -15.54 -11.43
N GLY A 229 -17.51 -14.40 -11.59
CA GLY A 229 -17.70 -13.73 -12.89
C GLY A 229 -16.42 -13.09 -13.44
N ALA A 230 -15.64 -12.40 -12.60
CA ALA A 230 -14.41 -11.72 -13.02
C ALA A 230 -13.26 -12.71 -13.34
N ILE A 231 -13.15 -13.76 -12.52
CA ILE A 231 -12.12 -14.81 -12.69
C ILE A 231 -12.48 -15.75 -13.85
N ARG A 232 -13.76 -16.14 -14.02
CA ARG A 232 -14.18 -16.85 -15.25
C ARG A 232 -14.02 -15.98 -16.48
N GLY A 233 -14.22 -14.66 -16.40
CA GLY A 233 -13.92 -13.74 -17.50
C GLY A 233 -12.45 -13.75 -17.91
N LEU A 234 -11.53 -13.78 -16.95
CA LEU A 234 -10.08 -13.89 -17.20
C LEU A 234 -9.67 -15.28 -17.71
N ARG A 235 -10.29 -16.36 -17.22
CA ARG A 235 -9.99 -17.75 -17.61
C ARG A 235 -10.62 -18.13 -18.96
N GLN A 236 -11.85 -17.70 -19.25
CA GLN A 236 -12.56 -17.98 -20.51
C GLN A 236 -12.21 -16.99 -21.63
N GLY A 237 -11.78 -15.78 -21.28
CA GLY A 237 -11.29 -14.77 -22.24
C GLY A 237 -10.01 -15.15 -22.98
N GLY A 238 -9.27 -16.14 -22.49
CA GLY A 238 -8.11 -16.72 -23.19
C GLY A 238 -8.44 -17.74 -24.28
N GLU A 239 -9.63 -18.37 -24.24
CA GLU A 239 -9.94 -19.52 -25.09
C GLU A 239 -11.20 -19.35 -25.97
N ASN A 240 -12.17 -18.49 -25.63
CA ASN A 240 -13.47 -18.45 -26.34
C ASN A 240 -13.99 -17.06 -26.76
N PHE A 241 -13.20 -15.98 -26.65
CA PHE A 241 -13.67 -14.61 -26.88
C PHE A 241 -14.01 -14.25 -28.35
N GLY A 242 -13.76 -15.15 -29.31
CA GLY A 242 -14.05 -14.92 -30.73
C GLY A 242 -15.47 -15.28 -31.20
N GLY A 243 -16.22 -16.08 -30.44
CA GLY A 243 -17.40 -16.77 -30.99
C GLY A 243 -18.78 -16.20 -30.66
N LYS A 244 -18.96 -15.55 -29.50
CA LYS A 244 -20.32 -15.29 -28.96
C LYS A 244 -20.68 -13.83 -28.68
N VAL A 245 -19.77 -12.87 -28.83
CA VAL A 245 -20.06 -11.45 -28.57
C VAL A 245 -20.62 -10.71 -29.80
N ALA A 246 -20.69 -11.35 -30.98
CA ALA A 246 -21.18 -10.71 -32.20
C ALA A 246 -22.72 -10.74 -32.39
N ALA A 247 -23.49 -11.44 -31.54
CA ALA A 247 -24.90 -11.73 -31.83
C ALA A 247 -25.94 -11.06 -30.89
N GLU A 248 -25.55 -10.43 -29.77
CA GLU A 248 -26.53 -10.09 -28.72
C GLU A 248 -26.29 -8.74 -28.02
N ILE A 249 -25.97 -7.68 -28.75
CA ILE A 249 -26.03 -6.32 -28.20
C ILE A 249 -26.98 -5.46 -29.05
N PRO A 250 -28.23 -5.21 -28.61
CA PRO A 250 -29.06 -4.18 -29.20
C PRO A 250 -28.51 -2.78 -28.88
N PRO A 251 -28.73 -1.78 -29.74
CA PRO A 251 -28.19 -0.44 -29.57
C PRO A 251 -29.07 0.34 -28.58
N LEU A 252 -28.43 1.00 -27.59
CA LEU A 252 -28.84 2.15 -26.78
C LEU A 252 -27.99 2.05 -25.49
N GLY A 253 -27.34 3.07 -24.92
CA GLY A 253 -27.51 4.51 -24.92
C GLY A 253 -26.78 4.97 -23.64
N SER A 254 -25.73 5.78 -23.80
CA SER A 254 -25.04 6.58 -22.77
C SER A 254 -24.89 6.02 -21.34
N THR A 255 -23.84 5.23 -21.08
CA THR A 255 -23.10 5.27 -19.80
C THR A 255 -21.60 5.32 -20.09
N SER A 256 -21.08 6.54 -20.14
CA SER A 256 -19.73 6.92 -20.58
C SER A 256 -18.60 6.58 -19.59
N PHE A 257 -18.77 5.59 -18.70
CA PHE A 257 -17.68 5.10 -17.83
C PHE A 257 -17.34 3.63 -18.10
N VAL A 258 -18.35 2.79 -18.31
CA VAL A 258 -18.18 1.38 -18.70
C VAL A 258 -17.60 1.26 -20.12
N GLY A 259 -17.95 2.20 -21.02
CA GLY A 259 -17.42 2.24 -22.38
C GLY A 259 -15.91 2.52 -22.46
N TRP A 260 -15.35 3.34 -21.57
CA TRP A 260 -13.91 3.67 -21.60
C TRP A 260 -13.04 2.55 -21.05
N ILE A 261 -13.49 1.87 -19.99
CA ILE A 261 -12.79 0.67 -19.47
C ILE A 261 -12.82 -0.44 -20.52
N GLY A 262 -13.95 -0.62 -21.21
CA GLY A 262 -14.05 -1.53 -22.36
C GLY A 262 -13.10 -1.17 -23.50
N MET A 263 -13.00 0.11 -23.87
CA MET A 263 -12.06 0.56 -24.90
C MET A 263 -10.60 0.33 -24.52
N ILE A 264 -10.22 0.62 -23.26
CA ILE A 264 -8.84 0.39 -22.78
C ILE A 264 -8.49 -1.10 -22.84
N ALA A 265 -9.41 -1.98 -22.42
CA ALA A 265 -9.22 -3.42 -22.51
C ALA A 265 -9.05 -3.90 -23.96
N ILE A 266 -9.86 -3.39 -24.89
CA ILE A 266 -9.77 -3.71 -26.33
C ILE A 266 -8.42 -3.25 -26.91
N VAL A 267 -7.99 -2.02 -26.60
CA VAL A 267 -6.70 -1.48 -27.06
C VAL A 267 -5.53 -2.29 -26.50
N ALA A 268 -5.58 -2.68 -25.23
CA ALA A 268 -4.55 -3.51 -24.62
C ALA A 268 -4.45 -4.89 -25.29
N VAL A 269 -5.58 -5.55 -25.55
CA VAL A 269 -5.62 -6.85 -26.24
C VAL A 269 -5.09 -6.74 -27.67
N LEU A 270 -5.49 -5.70 -28.42
CA LEU A 270 -4.99 -5.46 -29.78
C LEU A 270 -3.47 -5.20 -29.79
N THR A 271 -2.96 -4.51 -28.78
CA THR A 271 -1.51 -4.24 -28.62
C THR A 271 -0.74 -5.54 -28.36
N ILE A 272 -1.25 -6.42 -27.49
CA ILE A 272 -0.63 -7.71 -27.21
C ILE A 272 -0.64 -8.62 -28.46
N LEU A 273 -1.76 -8.66 -29.19
CA LEU A 273 -1.88 -9.45 -30.41
C LEU A 273 -0.95 -8.95 -31.53
N THR A 274 -0.81 -7.63 -31.68
CA THR A 274 0.13 -7.06 -32.66
C THR A 274 1.59 -7.31 -32.28
N LEU A 275 1.95 -7.23 -31.00
CA LEU A 275 3.28 -7.63 -30.51
C LEU A 275 3.57 -9.11 -30.74
N ALA A 276 2.60 -9.99 -30.50
CA ALA A 276 2.76 -11.43 -30.74
C ALA A 276 2.92 -11.74 -32.25
N ALA A 277 2.15 -11.08 -33.12
CA ALA A 277 2.28 -11.21 -34.56
C ALA A 277 3.63 -10.67 -35.07
N LEU A 278 4.08 -9.53 -34.52
CA LEU A 278 5.38 -8.95 -34.85
C LEU A 278 6.52 -9.88 -34.43
N ARG A 279 6.46 -10.47 -33.23
CA ARG A 279 7.44 -11.46 -32.75
C ARG A 279 7.53 -12.65 -33.70
N ARG A 280 6.40 -13.19 -34.17
CA ARG A 280 6.40 -14.30 -35.14
C ARG A 280 7.08 -13.90 -36.46
N ARG A 281 6.81 -12.70 -36.99
CA ARG A 281 7.48 -12.21 -38.20
C ARG A 281 8.97 -11.99 -38.04
N VAL A 282 9.41 -11.48 -36.88
CA VAL A 282 10.84 -11.30 -36.58
C VAL A 282 11.56 -12.64 -36.51
N VAL A 283 10.95 -13.65 -35.87
CA VAL A 283 11.51 -15.01 -35.80
C VAL A 283 11.64 -15.63 -37.20
N GLU A 284 10.63 -15.48 -38.04
CA GLU A 284 10.68 -16.00 -39.42
C GLU A 284 11.72 -15.27 -40.29
N MET A 285 11.86 -13.94 -40.16
CA MET A 285 12.94 -13.22 -40.83
C MET A 285 14.32 -13.68 -40.35
N PHE A 286 14.49 -13.89 -39.05
CA PHE A 286 15.76 -14.34 -38.48
C PHE A 286 16.13 -15.75 -38.97
N LYS A 287 15.16 -16.67 -39.01
CA LYS A 287 15.36 -18.01 -39.60
C LYS A 287 15.80 -17.93 -41.06
N ARG A 288 15.19 -17.06 -41.87
CA ARG A 288 15.57 -16.89 -43.29
C ARG A 288 16.97 -16.32 -43.45
N LEU A 289 17.38 -15.38 -42.60
CA LEU A 289 18.73 -14.81 -42.61
C LEU A 289 19.80 -15.82 -42.19
N VAL A 290 19.52 -16.63 -41.16
CA VAL A 290 20.48 -17.61 -40.64
C VAL A 290 20.58 -18.84 -41.54
N LEU A 291 19.44 -19.38 -41.99
CA LEU A 291 19.41 -20.60 -42.80
C LEU A 291 19.66 -20.34 -44.29
N GLY A 292 19.27 -19.17 -44.82
CA GLY A 292 19.50 -18.81 -46.22
C GLY A 292 20.97 -18.58 -46.56
N LYS A 293 21.82 -18.29 -45.58
CA LYS A 293 23.27 -18.17 -45.79
C LYS A 293 23.97 -19.53 -45.95
N SER A 294 23.34 -20.61 -45.50
CA SER A 294 23.90 -21.96 -45.53
C SER A 294 23.80 -22.63 -46.90
N SER A 295 22.82 -22.29 -47.75
CA SER A 295 22.63 -22.98 -49.03
C SER A 295 23.54 -22.45 -50.14
N ASN A 296 23.90 -21.16 -50.11
CA ASN A 296 24.72 -20.56 -51.18
C ASN A 296 26.23 -20.80 -51.00
N GLN A 297 26.66 -21.34 -49.85
CA GLN A 297 28.08 -21.60 -49.60
C GLN A 297 28.51 -23.01 -50.06
N THR A 298 27.55 -23.92 -50.29
CA THR A 298 27.84 -25.30 -50.72
C THR A 298 28.04 -25.45 -52.23
N GLU A 299 27.54 -24.52 -53.05
CA GLU A 299 27.77 -24.50 -54.51
C GLU A 299 29.08 -23.80 -54.92
N ALA A 300 29.65 -22.95 -54.06
CA ALA A 300 30.90 -22.25 -54.35
C ALA A 300 32.15 -23.13 -54.09
N ASP A 301 32.02 -24.19 -53.29
CA ASP A 301 33.12 -25.12 -52.98
C ASP A 301 33.17 -26.36 -53.90
N SER A 302 32.29 -26.41 -54.92
CA SER A 302 32.22 -27.51 -55.90
C SER A 302 32.75 -27.18 -57.30
N PHE A 303 33.48 -26.06 -57.46
CA PHE A 303 34.22 -25.70 -58.68
C PHE A 303 35.70 -25.47 -58.34
#